data_AF-A0A960V022-F1
#
_entry.id   AF-A0A960V022-F1
#
_cell.length_a   1.000
_cell.length_b   1.000
_cell.length_c   1.000
_cell.angle_alpha   90.00
_cell.angle_beta   90.00
_cell.angle_gamma   90.00
#
_symmetry.space_group_name_H-M   'P 1'
#
loop_
_entity.id
_entity.type
_entity.pdbx_description
1 polymer ?
#
loop_
_entity_poly.entity_id
_entity_poly.type
_entity_poly.pdbx_seq_one_letter_code
_entity_poly.pdbx_strand_id
1 'polypeptide(L)'
;YTRKHVEPYLREDSMAIPLRWNELHDIETPRKDHIYVSREPYVSHGSFTIQIPAKGRFVYYLFNHAHIDEYACEFVSKVLTQDFQLQKGVLEELLVHYRSNLEFFQRAIST
;
A
#
# COMPACT_ATOMS: atom_id res chain seq x y z
N TYR A 1 6.72 -7.29 25.77
CA TYR A 1 7.77 -6.62 24.98
C TYR A 1 7.71 -5.12 25.22
N THR A 2 8.76 -4.52 25.78
CA THR A 2 8.74 -3.21 26.46
C THR A 2 8.92 -2.01 25.51
N ARG A 3 9.25 -2.24 24.24
CA ARG A 3 9.51 -1.19 23.23
C ARG A 3 8.57 -1.25 22.02
N LYS A 4 7.38 -1.83 22.18
CA LYS A 4 6.40 -2.03 21.10
C LYS A 4 5.82 -0.75 20.47
N HIS A 5 6.16 0.43 21.01
CA HIS A 5 5.63 1.74 20.63
C HIS A 5 6.72 2.75 20.20
N VAL A 6 7.98 2.32 20.11
CA VAL A 6 9.09 3.21 19.74
C VAL A 6 9.59 2.80 18.36
N GLU A 7 9.50 3.71 17.39
CA GLU A 7 10.01 3.50 16.05
C GLU A 7 11.54 3.34 16.08
N PRO A 8 12.10 2.24 15.57
CA PRO A 8 13.55 2.02 15.61
C PRO A 8 14.27 3.01 14.69
N TYR A 9 15.21 3.77 15.26
CA TYR A 9 16.04 4.78 14.58
C TYR A 9 16.83 4.22 13.37
N LEU A 10 17.09 2.92 13.36
CA LEU A 10 17.65 2.19 12.23
C LEU A 10 16.71 1.02 11.94
N ARG A 11 15.95 1.08 10.84
CA ARG A 11 15.18 -0.07 10.37
C ARG A 11 16.16 -1.02 9.69
N GLU A 12 16.28 -2.25 10.19
CA GLU A 12 16.79 -3.36 9.37
C GLU A 12 15.85 -3.54 8.17
N ASP A 13 16.35 -3.96 7.01
CA ASP A 13 15.52 -4.16 5.80
C ASP A 13 14.29 -5.05 6.05
N SER A 14 14.39 -5.96 7.02
CA SER A 14 13.32 -6.86 7.48
C SER A 14 12.21 -6.18 8.31
N MET A 15 12.43 -4.94 8.76
CA MET A 15 11.50 -4.12 9.54
C MET A 15 11.05 -2.87 8.77
N ALA A 16 11.23 -2.85 7.44
CA ALA A 16 10.89 -1.72 6.59
C ALA A 16 9.38 -1.42 6.53
N ILE A 17 8.52 -2.44 6.74
CA ILE A 17 7.07 -2.30 6.74
C ILE A 17 6.61 -1.94 8.15
N PRO A 18 6.01 -0.75 8.37
CA PRO A 18 5.61 -0.29 9.71
C PRO A 18 4.37 -0.99 10.26
N LEU A 19 3.79 -1.95 9.52
CA LEU A 19 2.56 -2.65 9.85
C LEU A 19 2.84 -4.08 10.35
N ARG A 20 2.08 -4.48 11.38
CA ARG A 20 2.05 -5.85 11.90
C ARG A 20 1.15 -6.72 11.02
N TRP A 21 1.31 -8.04 11.11
CA TRP A 21 0.50 -9.01 10.35
C TRP A 21 -1.02 -8.86 10.58
N ASN A 22 -1.44 -8.53 11.80
CA ASN A 22 -2.85 -8.30 12.13
C ASN A 22 -3.40 -6.95 11.62
N GLU A 23 -2.53 -6.08 11.09
CA GLU A 23 -2.84 -4.77 10.51
C GLU A 23 -2.84 -4.83 8.97
N LEU A 24 -2.67 -6.03 8.40
CA LEU A 24 -2.64 -6.30 6.96
C LEU A 24 -3.83 -7.18 6.54
N HIS A 25 -4.36 -6.90 5.36
CA HIS A 25 -5.09 -7.85 4.54
C HIS A 25 -4.06 -8.70 3.82
N ASP A 26 -4.22 -10.02 3.90
CA ASP A 26 -3.42 -11.00 3.19
C ASP A 26 -4.29 -11.61 2.09
N ILE A 27 -3.94 -11.32 0.84
CA ILE A 27 -4.62 -11.82 -0.34
C ILE A 27 -3.70 -12.83 -1.02
N GLU A 28 -4.04 -14.12 -0.91
CA GLU A 28 -3.31 -15.18 -1.59
C GLU A 28 -3.76 -15.28 -3.05
N THR A 29 -2.82 -15.19 -3.97
CA THR A 29 -3.07 -15.38 -5.40
C THR A 29 -3.15 -16.87 -5.75
N PRO A 30 -3.76 -17.25 -6.88
CA PRO A 30 -3.74 -18.65 -7.35
C PRO A 30 -2.35 -19.22 -7.65
N ARG A 31 -1.34 -18.34 -7.79
CA ARG A 31 0.08 -18.73 -7.94
C ARG A 31 0.78 -18.95 -6.60
N LYS A 32 0.07 -18.76 -5.48
CA LYS A 32 0.57 -18.76 -4.09
C LYS A 32 1.51 -17.60 -3.75
N ASP A 33 1.46 -16.54 -4.55
CA ASP A 33 2.04 -15.25 -4.16
C ASP A 33 1.08 -14.54 -3.19
N HIS A 34 1.61 -13.78 -2.24
CA HIS A 34 0.82 -13.03 -1.26
C HIS A 34 0.88 -11.53 -1.56
N ILE A 35 -0.29 -10.88 -1.56
CA ILE A 35 -0.39 -9.43 -1.64
C ILE A 35 -0.86 -8.90 -0.29
N TYR A 36 -0.05 -8.01 0.29
CA TYR A 36 -0.35 -7.37 1.56
C TYR A 36 -0.86 -5.95 1.35
N VAL A 37 -2.06 -5.67 1.85
CA VAL A 37 -2.67 -4.33 1.83
C VAL A 37 -2.92 -3.89 3.27
N SER A 38 -2.65 -2.64 3.62
CA SER A 38 -2.95 -2.13 4.96
C SER A 38 -4.46 -2.16 5.24
N ARG A 39 -4.86 -2.63 6.43
CA ARG A 39 -6.27 -2.62 6.88
C ARG A 39 -6.77 -1.21 7.15
N GLU A 40 -5.89 -0.39 7.70
CA GLU A 40 -6.13 1.02 7.93
C GLU A 40 -5.01 1.82 7.26
N PRO A 41 -5.33 2.99 6.70
CA PRO A 41 -4.31 3.88 6.17
C PRO A 41 -3.43 4.37 7.32
N TYR A 42 -2.13 4.49 7.05
CA TYR A 42 -1.17 4.97 8.05
C TYR A 42 -0.29 6.05 7.45
N VAL A 43 0.17 6.98 8.29
CA VAL A 43 1.19 7.96 7.92
C VAL A 43 2.54 7.31 8.13
N SER A 44 3.29 7.10 7.05
CA SER A 44 4.69 6.71 7.16
C SER A 44 5.51 7.96 7.47
N HIS A 45 6.08 8.04 8.66
CA HIS A 45 7.11 9.03 9.00
C HIS A 45 8.50 8.62 8.47
N GLY A 46 8.55 7.64 7.55
CA GLY A 46 9.79 7.21 6.93
C GLY A 46 10.55 8.40 6.38
N SER A 47 11.80 8.55 6.82
CA SER A 47 12.77 9.46 6.23
C SER A 47 12.64 9.39 4.72
N PHE A 48 12.54 10.53 4.04
CA PHE A 48 12.63 10.68 2.59
C PHE A 48 13.94 10.04 2.10
N THR A 49 13.95 8.73 2.05
CA THR A 49 15.04 7.97 1.49
C THR A 49 14.73 8.06 0.02
N ILE A 50 15.52 8.84 -0.71
CA ILE A 50 15.53 8.79 -2.16
C ILE A 50 15.88 7.35 -2.51
N GLN A 51 14.86 6.50 -2.62
CA GLN A 51 15.05 5.12 -3.03
C GLN A 51 15.42 5.19 -4.49
N ILE A 52 16.65 4.79 -4.81
CA ILE A 52 17.01 4.45 -6.17
C ILE A 52 16.00 3.35 -6.57
N PRO A 53 15.16 3.56 -7.60
CA PRO A 53 14.13 2.60 -7.95
C PRO A 53 14.81 1.27 -8.30
N ALA A 54 14.72 0.31 -7.39
CA ALA A 54 15.06 -1.07 -7.68
C ALA A 54 13.86 -1.69 -8.39
N LYS A 55 14.10 -2.64 -9.29
CA LYS A 55 13.02 -3.31 -10.06
C LYS A 55 11.92 -3.81 -9.09
N GLY A 56 10.71 -3.27 -9.20
CA GLY A 56 9.57 -3.61 -8.35
C GLY A 56 9.33 -2.73 -7.11
N ARG A 57 10.17 -1.74 -6.82
CA ARG A 57 9.95 -0.74 -5.75
C ARG A 57 9.72 0.64 -6.36
N PHE A 58 8.51 1.18 -6.19
CA PHE A 58 8.17 2.52 -6.65
C PHE A 58 7.29 3.25 -5.64
N VAL A 59 7.39 4.59 -5.64
CA VAL A 59 6.52 5.48 -4.88
C VAL A 59 5.80 6.35 -5.90
N TYR A 60 4.47 6.42 -5.79
CA TYR A 60 3.65 7.26 -6.66
C TYR A 60 2.92 8.30 -5.82
N TYR A 61 3.13 9.58 -6.14
CA TYR A 61 2.47 10.69 -5.46
C TYR A 61 1.17 11.02 -6.17
N LEU A 62 0.07 10.91 -5.42
CA LEU A 62 -1.27 11.29 -5.89
C LEU A 62 -1.55 12.72 -5.42
N PHE A 63 -1.74 13.63 -6.39
CA PHE A 63 -2.14 15.01 -6.09
C PHE A 63 -3.66 15.10 -6.00
N ASN A 64 -4.15 15.99 -5.14
CA ASN A 64 -5.59 16.17 -4.95
C ASN A 64 -6.26 16.61 -6.26
N HIS A 65 -7.22 15.82 -6.74
CA HIS A 65 -7.99 16.06 -7.95
C HIS A 65 -9.39 15.44 -7.80
N ALA A 66 -10.39 16.00 -8.49
CA ALA A 66 -11.80 15.59 -8.39
C ALA A 66 -12.08 14.10 -8.73
N HIS A 67 -11.11 13.40 -9.32
CA HIS A 67 -11.19 12.02 -9.78
C HIS A 67 -9.99 11.18 -9.34
N ILE A 68 -9.33 11.59 -8.24
CA ILE A 68 -8.06 10.99 -7.85
C ILE A 68 -8.17 9.48 -7.56
N ASP A 69 -9.31 9.03 -7.03
CA ASP A 69 -9.53 7.61 -6.73
C ASP A 69 -9.63 6.76 -7.98
N GLU A 70 -10.29 7.27 -9.02
CA GLU A 70 -10.43 6.62 -10.31
C GLU A 70 -9.04 6.47 -10.97
N TYR A 71 -8.26 7.55 -10.97
CA TYR A 71 -6.90 7.54 -11.52
C TYR A 71 -5.95 6.64 -10.72
N ALA A 72 -6.05 6.65 -9.39
CA ALA A 72 -5.26 5.80 -8.53
C ALA A 72 -5.59 4.31 -8.76
N CYS A 73 -6.88 3.96 -8.82
CA CYS A 73 -7.34 2.61 -9.10
C CYS A 73 -6.90 2.16 -10.51
N GLU A 74 -7.03 3.02 -11.52
CA GLU A 74 -6.61 2.69 -12.89
C GLU A 74 -5.09 2.46 -12.98
N PHE A 75 -4.30 3.34 -12.34
CA PHE A 75 -2.84 3.22 -12.30
C PHE A 75 -2.41 1.90 -11.62
N VAL A 76 -2.90 1.64 -10.41
CA VAL A 76 -2.60 0.41 -9.67
C VAL A 76 -3.04 -0.82 -10.48
N SER A 77 -4.23 -0.78 -11.08
CA SER A 77 -4.73 -1.88 -11.92
C SER A 77 -3.82 -2.17 -13.11
N LYS A 78 -3.36 -1.13 -13.81
CA LYS A 78 -2.45 -1.27 -14.95
C LYS A 78 -1.12 -1.86 -14.52
N VAL A 79 -0.50 -1.34 -13.47
CA VAL A 79 0.79 -1.83 -12.96
C VAL A 79 0.67 -3.30 -12.53
N LEU A 80 -0.32 -3.65 -11.70
CA LEU A 80 -0.50 -5.01 -11.20
C LEU A 80 -0.84 -6.01 -12.32
N THR A 81 -1.59 -5.59 -13.33
CA THR A 81 -1.93 -6.46 -14.46
C THR A 81 -0.74 -6.65 -15.40
N GLN A 82 -0.02 -5.57 -15.74
CA GLN A 82 1.05 -5.60 -16.75
C GLN A 82 2.35 -6.17 -16.19
N ASP A 83 2.77 -5.71 -15.00
CA ASP A 83 4.06 -6.08 -14.43
C ASP A 83 3.97 -7.38 -13.62
N PHE A 84 2.83 -7.63 -12.98
CA PHE A 84 2.64 -8.76 -12.07
C PHE A 84 1.65 -9.81 -12.57
N GLN A 85 1.04 -9.62 -13.74
CA GLN A 85 0.09 -10.56 -14.36
C GLN A 85 -1.03 -10.99 -13.41
N LEU A 86 -1.51 -10.06 -12.58
CA LEU A 86 -2.50 -10.37 -11.57
C LEU A 86 -3.84 -10.74 -12.21
N GLN A 87 -4.48 -11.80 -11.70
CA GLN A 87 -5.77 -12.24 -12.21
C GLN A 87 -6.88 -11.26 -11.84
N LYS A 88 -7.87 -11.12 -12.72
CA LYS A 88 -8.96 -10.15 -12.56
C LYS A 88 -9.69 -10.26 -11.22
N GLY A 89 -10.02 -11.48 -10.75
CA GLY A 89 -10.72 -11.67 -9.48
C GLY A 89 -9.91 -11.19 -8.26
N VAL A 90 -8.60 -11.46 -8.26
CA VAL A 90 -7.70 -10.99 -7.20
C VAL A 90 -7.52 -9.47 -7.25
N LEU A 91 -7.44 -8.92 -8.46
CA LEU A 91 -7.38 -7.48 -8.65
C LEU A 91 -8.64 -6.79 -8.11
N GLU A 92 -9.82 -7.34 -8.37
CA GLU A 92 -11.08 -6.79 -7.87
C GLU A 92 -11.13 -6.80 -6.33
N GLU A 93 -10.71 -7.88 -5.68
CA GLU A 93 -10.59 -7.97 -4.23
C GLU A 93 -9.63 -6.92 -3.66
N LEU A 94 -8.44 -6.78 -4.26
CA LEU A 94 -7.47 -5.76 -3.86
C LEU A 94 -8.03 -4.34 -3.99
N LEU A 95 -8.74 -4.05 -5.08
CA LEU A 95 -9.30 -2.73 -5.34
C LEU A 95 -10.41 -2.35 -4.35
N VAL A 96 -11.09 -3.31 -3.72
CA VAL A 96 -12.05 -3.04 -2.63
C VAL A 96 -11.31 -2.45 -1.43
N HIS A 97 -10.23 -3.11 -0.98
CA HIS A 97 -9.42 -2.64 0.14
C HIS A 97 -8.71 -1.32 -0.18
N TYR A 98 -8.20 -1.18 -1.41
CA TYR A 98 -7.52 0.03 -1.85
C TYR A 98 -8.46 1.25 -1.85
N ARG A 99 -9.67 1.11 -2.38
CA ARG A 99 -10.67 2.20 -2.37
C ARG A 99 -11.08 2.58 -0.96
N SER A 100 -11.31 1.61 -0.09
CA SER A 100 -11.66 1.88 1.31
C SER A 100 -10.60 2.73 2.02
N ASN A 101 -9.31 2.47 1.75
CA ASN A 101 -8.21 3.29 2.28
C ASN A 101 -8.20 4.71 1.70
N LEU A 102 -8.47 4.87 0.40
CA LEU A 102 -8.53 6.20 -0.24
C LEU A 102 -9.68 7.06 0.31
N GLU A 103 -10.87 6.48 0.44
CA GLU A 103 -12.04 7.17 1.01
C GLU A 103 -11.78 7.66 2.44
N PHE A 104 -11.09 6.85 3.24
CA PHE A 104 -10.71 7.24 4.60
C PHE A 104 -9.83 8.49 4.59
N PHE A 105 -8.80 8.54 3.74
CA PHE A 105 -7.91 9.71 3.65
C PHE A 105 -8.65 10.98 3.25
N GLN A 106 -9.58 10.89 2.29
CA GLN A 106 -10.35 12.06 1.85
C GLN A 106 -11.24 12.61 2.97
N ARG A 107 -11.88 11.74 3.74
CA ARG A 107 -12.67 12.15 4.92
C ARG A 107 -11.80 12.85 5.96
N ALA A 108 -10.61 12.31 6.23
CA ALA A 108 -9.67 12.89 7.18
C ALA A 108 -9.14 14.27 6.76
N ILE A 109 -8.98 14.54 5.46
CA ILE A 109 -8.54 15.84 4.92
C ILE A 109 -9.69 16.87 4.94
N SER A 110 -10.94 16.42 4.86
CA SER A 110 -12.12 17.29 4.80
C SER A 110 -12.65 17.70 6.18
N THR A 111 -12.02 17.25 7.27
CA THR A 111 -12.40 17.54 8.66
C THR A 111 -11.41 18.51 9.29
#